data_AF-A0A837HW17-F1
#
_entry.id   AF-A0A837HW17-F1
#
_cell.length_a   1.000
_cell.length_b   1.000
_cell.length_c   1.000
_cell.angle_alpha   90.00
_cell.angle_beta   90.00
_cell.angle_gamma   90.00
#
_symmetry.space_group_name_H-M   'P 1'
#
loop_
_entity.id
_entity.type
_entity.pdbx_description
1 polymer ?
#
loop_
_entity_poly.entity_id
_entity_poly.type
_entity_poly.pdbx_seq_one_letter_code
_entity_poly.pdbx_strand_id
1 'polypeptide(L)'
;KILKEIINALENNKVTEAELPNIADFVITHIDPVQNQEQMIKFLDDLSQKWPFFEGLEQLERGEVIEAKEDQIEQEVLNLAKSGKVTEAINLAKTVTEK
;
A
#
# COMPACT_ATOMS: atom_id res chain seq x y z
N LYS A 1 3.10 0.22 12.26
CA LYS A 1 2.65 1.49 11.65
C LYS A 1 1.26 1.90 12.18
N ILE A 2 0.25 1.01 12.15
CA ILE A 2 -1.13 1.25 12.66
C ILE A 2 -1.17 1.82 14.10
N LEU A 3 -0.52 1.16 15.07
CA LEU A 3 -0.54 1.63 16.47
C LEU A 3 0.00 3.06 16.64
N LYS A 4 1.05 3.42 15.88
CA LYS A 4 1.62 4.76 15.88
C LYS A 4 0.60 5.78 15.37
N GLU A 5 -0.15 5.42 14.34
CA GLU A 5 -1.18 6.30 13.78
C GLU A 5 -2.37 6.48 14.73
N ILE A 6 -2.74 5.43 15.48
CA ILE A 6 -3.76 5.53 16.54
C ILE A 6 -3.29 6.47 17.66
N ILE A 7 -2.04 6.33 18.12
CA ILE A 7 -1.46 7.21 19.15
C ILE A 7 -1.47 8.66 18.66
N ASN A 8 -0.98 8.90 17.44
CA ASN A 8 -1.01 10.24 16.83
C ASN A 8 -2.45 10.78 16.73
N ALA A 9 -3.41 9.94 16.33
CA ALA A 9 -4.80 10.35 16.21
C ALA A 9 -5.41 10.72 17.56
N LEU A 10 -5.09 10.00 18.63
CA LEU A 10 -5.50 10.32 20.00
C LEU A 10 -4.90 11.65 20.46
N GLU A 11 -3.59 11.84 20.29
CA GLU A 11 -2.89 13.08 20.65
C GLU A 11 -3.45 14.32 19.90
N ASN A 12 -3.93 14.12 18.67
CA ASN A 12 -4.51 15.16 17.83
C ASN A 12 -6.04 15.25 17.92
N ASN A 13 -6.69 14.55 18.86
CA ASN A 13 -8.15 14.51 19.03
C ASN A 13 -8.94 14.11 17.76
N LYS A 14 -8.34 13.31 16.88
CA LYS A 14 -8.99 12.76 15.68
C LYS A 14 -9.81 11.50 15.99
N VAL A 15 -9.56 10.89 17.14
CA VAL A 15 -10.26 9.71 17.64
C VAL A 15 -10.39 9.82 19.15
N THR A 16 -11.44 9.24 19.71
CA THR A 16 -11.69 9.18 21.16
C THR A 16 -11.33 7.82 21.75
N GLU A 17 -11.09 7.76 23.06
CA GLU A 17 -10.86 6.49 23.76
C GLU A 17 -12.02 5.48 23.60
N ALA A 18 -13.26 5.99 23.46
CA ALA A 18 -14.45 5.17 23.26
C ALA A 18 -14.46 4.45 21.89
N GLU A 19 -13.74 4.97 20.90
CA GLU A 19 -13.65 4.38 19.56
C GLU A 19 -12.52 3.34 19.44
N LEU A 20 -11.56 3.35 20.37
CA LEU A 20 -10.40 2.45 20.35
C LEU A 20 -10.78 0.96 20.35
N PRO A 21 -11.77 0.50 21.14
CA PRO A 21 -12.18 -0.90 21.09
C PRO A 21 -12.70 -1.32 19.71
N ASN A 22 -13.44 -0.44 19.03
CA ASN A 22 -13.98 -0.70 17.69
C ASN A 22 -12.86 -0.75 16.64
N ILE A 23 -11.90 0.18 16.72
CA ILE A 23 -10.71 0.16 15.85
C ILE A 23 -9.91 -1.12 16.06
N ALA A 24 -9.65 -1.48 17.32
CA ALA A 24 -8.90 -2.67 17.66
C ALA A 24 -9.59 -3.95 17.16
N ASP A 25 -10.90 -4.08 17.37
CA ASP A 25 -11.70 -5.21 16.90
C ASP A 25 -11.67 -5.32 15.37
N PHE A 26 -11.83 -4.20 14.67
CA PHE A 26 -11.73 -4.17 13.22
C PHE A 26 -10.35 -4.59 12.73
N VAL A 27 -9.28 -4.01 13.29
CA VAL A 27 -7.90 -4.32 12.90
C VAL A 27 -7.61 -5.80 13.13
N ILE A 28 -7.91 -6.35 14.31
CA ILE A 28 -7.64 -7.75 14.64
C ILE A 28 -8.43 -8.68 13.70
N THR A 29 -9.71 -8.40 13.48
CA THR A 29 -10.58 -9.25 12.65
C THR A 29 -10.14 -9.27 11.17
N HIS A 30 -9.64 -8.15 10.66
CA HIS A 30 -9.37 -8.00 9.23
C HIS A 30 -7.88 -8.09 8.87
N ILE A 31 -6.96 -8.00 9.83
CA ILE A 31 -5.51 -8.16 9.58
C ILE A 31 -5.10 -9.63 9.47
N ASP A 32 -5.72 -10.53 10.24
CA ASP A 32 -5.41 -11.97 10.24
C ASP A 32 -5.47 -12.63 8.85
N PRO A 33 -6.47 -12.33 7.97
CA PRO A 33 -6.50 -12.90 6.62
C PRO A 33 -5.53 -12.23 5.63
N VAL A 34 -4.79 -11.19 6.01
CA VAL A 34 -3.86 -10.49 5.11
C VAL A 34 -2.58 -11.30 4.95
N GLN A 35 -2.38 -11.88 3.77
CA GLN A 35 -1.24 -12.75 3.43
C GLN A 35 -0.27 -12.12 2.44
N ASN A 36 -0.69 -11.07 1.74
CA ASN A 36 0.12 -10.43 0.72
C ASN A 36 -0.13 -8.92 0.67
N GLN A 37 0.69 -8.23 -0.12
CA GLN A 37 0.71 -6.77 -0.16
C GLN A 37 -0.54 -6.16 -0.82
N GLU A 38 -1.17 -6.86 -1.77
CA GLU A 38 -2.45 -6.42 -2.36
C GLU A 38 -3.58 -6.47 -1.32
N GLN A 39 -3.63 -7.54 -0.53
CA GLN A 39 -4.55 -7.66 0.60
C GLN A 39 -4.26 -6.63 1.69
N MET A 40 -2.99 -6.28 1.93
CA MET A 40 -2.61 -5.23 2.87
C MET A 40 -3.12 -3.86 2.40
N ILE A 41 -2.96 -3.52 1.10
CA ILE A 41 -3.50 -2.28 0.54
C ILE A 41 -5.02 -2.25 0.71
N LYS A 42 -5.71 -3.34 0.38
CA LYS A 42 -7.16 -3.42 0.52
C LYS A 42 -7.61 -3.24 1.97
N PHE A 43 -6.92 -3.90 2.91
CA PHE A 43 -7.18 -3.73 4.33
C PHE A 43 -7.00 -2.26 4.77
N LEU A 44 -5.94 -1.59 4.30
CA LEU A 44 -5.69 -0.18 4.63
C LEU A 44 -6.68 0.78 3.97
N ASP A 45 -7.19 0.46 2.77
CA ASP A 45 -8.27 1.20 2.11
C ASP A 45 -9.59 1.06 2.89
N ASP A 46 -9.95 -0.17 3.28
CA ASP A 46 -11.14 -0.40 4.11
C ASP A 46 -11.02 0.30 5.49
N LEU A 47 -9.80 0.34 6.04
CA LEU A 47 -9.49 1.01 7.30
C LEU A 47 -9.55 2.55 7.17
N SER A 48 -9.00 3.12 6.09
CA SER A 48 -8.98 4.58 5.86
C SER A 48 -10.38 5.12 5.53
N GLN A 49 -11.22 4.35 4.84
CA GLN A 49 -12.62 4.72 4.60
C GLN A 49 -13.44 4.83 5.89
N LYS A 50 -13.16 3.98 6.89
CA LYS A 50 -13.81 4.05 8.21
C LYS A 50 -13.20 5.12 9.10
N TRP A 51 -11.88 5.28 9.04
CA TRP A 51 -11.11 6.19 9.88
C TRP A 51 -10.12 6.98 9.00
N PRO A 52 -10.52 8.16 8.50
CA PRO A 52 -9.74 8.94 7.52
C PRO A 52 -8.32 9.30 7.95
N PHE A 53 -8.02 9.27 9.26
CA PHE A 53 -6.66 9.51 9.74
C PHE A 53 -5.66 8.42 9.33
N PHE A 54 -6.10 7.27 8.80
CA PHE A 54 -5.22 6.26 8.20
C PHE A 54 -4.87 6.50 6.73
N GLU A 55 -5.45 7.49 6.05
CA GLU A 55 -5.17 7.76 4.62
C GLU A 55 -3.66 7.90 4.32
N GLY A 56 -2.91 8.58 5.21
CA GLY A 56 -1.46 8.72 5.03
C GLY A 56 -0.71 7.39 5.08
N LEU A 57 -1.19 6.44 5.90
CA LEU A 57 -0.61 5.10 5.97
C LEU A 57 -0.97 4.27 4.73
N GLU A 58 -2.20 4.37 4.25
CA GLU A 58 -2.65 3.73 3.01
C GLU A 58 -1.86 4.22 1.79
N GLN A 59 -1.67 5.54 1.67
CA GLN A 59 -0.89 6.13 0.59
C GLN A 59 0.59 5.71 0.62
N LEU A 60 1.18 5.64 1.81
CA LEU A 60 2.58 5.21 1.97
C LEU A 60 2.77 3.77 1.48
N GLU A 61 1.93 2.85 1.94
CA GLU A 61 2.01 1.43 1.56
C GLU A 61 1.70 1.22 0.07
N ARG A 62 0.73 1.96 -0.47
CA ARG A 62 0.45 1.97 -1.91
C ARG A 62 1.65 2.48 -2.71
N GLY A 63 2.34 3.50 -2.22
CA GLY A 63 3.57 4.03 -2.81
C GLY A 63 4.70 3.00 -2.82
N GLU A 64 4.96 2.34 -1.69
CA GLU A 64 5.98 1.27 -1.57
C GLU A 64 5.70 0.11 -2.58
N VAL A 65 4.43 -0.23 -2.82
CA VAL A 65 4.05 -1.25 -3.82
C VAL A 65 4.30 -0.78 -5.26
N ILE A 66 3.98 0.48 -5.54
CA ILE A 66 4.20 1.05 -6.88
C ILE A 66 5.71 1.06 -7.18
N GLU A 67 6.52 1.54 -6.24
CA GLU A 67 7.98 1.57 -6.36
C GLU A 67 8.56 0.17 -6.59
N ALA A 68 8.15 -0.82 -5.79
CA ALA A 68 8.61 -2.21 -5.97
C ALA A 68 8.22 -2.80 -7.34
N LYS A 69 7.05 -2.44 -7.87
CA LYS A 69 6.63 -2.84 -9.21
C LYS A 69 7.45 -2.13 -10.29
N GLU A 70 7.72 -0.86 -10.13
CA GLU A 70 8.55 -0.07 -11.03
C GLU A 70 9.96 -0.68 -11.10
N ASP A 71 10.60 -0.95 -9.96
CA ASP A 71 11.90 -1.61 -9.88
C ASP A 71 11.91 -2.99 -10.58
N GLN A 72 10.87 -3.80 -10.36
CA GLN A 72 10.76 -5.11 -11.01
C GLN A 72 10.68 -4.98 -12.53
N ILE A 73 9.88 -4.02 -13.01
CA ILE A 73 9.73 -3.78 -14.45
C ILE A 73 11.02 -3.25 -15.04
N GLU A 74 11.74 -2.35 -14.36
CA GLU A 74 13.04 -1.86 -14.82
C GLU A 74 14.05 -3.01 -14.99
N GLN A 75 14.12 -3.93 -14.03
CA GLN A 75 14.99 -5.10 -14.13
C GLN A 75 14.58 -6.01 -15.29
N GLU A 76 13.29 -6.20 -15.52
CA GLU A 76 12.78 -7.02 -16.62
C GLU A 76 13.07 -6.38 -17.99
N VAL A 77 12.86 -5.07 -18.12
CA VAL A 77 13.24 -4.29 -19.32
C VAL A 77 14.74 -4.43 -19.60
N LEU A 78 15.58 -4.30 -18.56
CA LEU A 78 17.03 -4.46 -18.69
C LEU A 78 17.40 -5.87 -19.17
N ASN A 79 16.75 -6.90 -18.64
CA ASN A 79 16.97 -8.29 -19.03
C ASN A 79 16.52 -8.57 -20.48
N LEU A 80 15.36 -8.05 -20.88
CA LEU A 80 14.86 -8.15 -22.24
C LEU A 80 15.81 -7.45 -23.23
N ALA A 81 16.29 -6.26 -22.90
CA ALA A 81 17.28 -5.53 -23.70
C ALA A 81 18.60 -6.32 -23.84
N LYS A 82 19.14 -6.86 -22.74
CA LYS A 82 20.35 -7.70 -22.74
C LYS A 82 20.18 -8.98 -23.56
N SER A 83 18.97 -9.53 -23.61
CA SER A 83 18.65 -10.74 -24.40
C SER A 83 18.35 -10.47 -25.88
N GLY A 84 18.49 -9.21 -26.34
CA GLY A 84 18.23 -8.81 -27.73
C GLY A 84 16.75 -8.62 -28.07
N LYS A 85 15.85 -8.74 -27.10
CA LYS A 85 14.40 -8.60 -27.26
C LYS A 85 13.96 -7.14 -27.12
N VAL A 86 14.54 -6.27 -27.94
CA VAL A 86 14.39 -4.81 -27.83
C VAL A 86 12.93 -4.35 -27.96
N THR A 87 12.15 -4.95 -28.87
CA THR A 87 10.73 -4.59 -29.05
C THR A 87 9.89 -4.92 -27.82
N GLU A 88 10.14 -6.05 -27.16
CA GLU A 88 9.45 -6.46 -25.94
C GLU A 88 9.82 -5.53 -24.77
N ALA A 89 11.10 -5.16 -24.66
CA ALA A 89 11.58 -4.20 -23.67
C ALA A 89 10.89 -2.82 -23.81
N ILE A 90 10.74 -2.31 -25.05
CA ILE A 90 10.06 -1.04 -25.32
C ILE A 90 8.58 -1.11 -24.96
N ASN A 91 7.90 -2.20 -25.33
CA ASN A 91 6.48 -2.37 -25.02
C ASN A 91 6.25 -2.43 -23.50
N LEU A 92 7.12 -3.14 -22.78
CA LEU A 92 7.04 -3.23 -21.33
C LEU A 92 7.30 -1.87 -20.65
N ALA A 93 8.32 -1.12 -21.09
CA ALA A 93 8.62 0.21 -20.55
C ALA A 93 7.45 1.22 -20.73
N LYS A 94 6.70 1.12 -21.82
CA LYS A 94 5.51 1.98 -22.05
C LYS A 94 4.42 1.75 -21.01
N THR A 95 4.25 0.53 -20.52
CA THR A 95 3.21 0.22 -19.51
C THR A 95 3.41 0.94 -18.17
N VAL A 96 4.63 1.42 -17.89
CA VAL A 96 4.98 2.16 -16.67
C VAL A 96 4.93 3.67 -16.87
N THR A 97 5.20 4.14 -18.10
CA THR A 97 5.33 5.58 -18.41
C THR A 97 4.05 6.25 -18.88
N GLU A 98 3.01 5.49 -19.26
CA GLU A 98 1.71 6.02 -19.70
C GLU A 98 0.72 6.34 -18.55
N LYS A 99 1.22 6.61 -17.33
CA LYS A 99 0.40 7.12 -16.21
C LYS A 99 0.15 8.62 -16.29
#